data_AF-A0A1M4VXK8-F1
#
_entry.id   AF-A0A1M4VXK8-F1
#
_cell.length_a   1.000
_cell.length_b   1.000
_cell.length_c   1.000
_cell.angle_alpha   90.00
_cell.angle_beta   90.00
_cell.angle_gamma   90.00
#
_symmetry.space_group_name_H-M   'P 1'
#
loop_
_entity.id
_entity.type
_entity.pdbx_description
1 polymer ?
#
loop_
_entity_poly.entity_id
_entity_poly.type
_entity_poly.pdbx_seq_one_letter_code
_entity_poly.pdbx_strand_id
1 'polypeptide(L)'
;MCGIVGAVAKRNVQGILLEGLKRLEYRGYDSAGMAILSDEGRLNRQRAAGKVAMLEERLEASPLAGHVGIAHTRWATHGRPSEHNAHPHQSGESLAVVHNGIIENHETLRDELEGQGYVFTSETDTEVVAHLLAREFTLSQDLPTAVRNAVALLEGAYALAVVHKAQPDMIVGARKGSPLVVGVGVEEAFLASDPLALLQVTDRFMYLQEGDVVCLAPGGDIVVHDTAGEHQKRPVQTFEHGDGAASKEGYRHFMLKEIYEQPQVIAATLEGRLSDRHVLVNSFGTEAEPLFGQVRQIHVIACGTSYHAGMVARYWLEKYAGVPTQVEVASEYRYREVVVPDGTLFVTLSQSGETADTLAALRFAKERGYVGSLAICNVPGSSLVRESDLTLMTQAGPEIGVASTKAFTTQLVALMLLTLSLGRVRGMDEADETRIVQSLRALPRLIGQVLALDGDIERLSTEFAEKHHALFLGRGAHFPIALEGALKLKEISYIHAEAYPAGELKHGPLALVDSEMPVISVAPNDELLDKLKSNLQEVRARGGELFVFADEQANLKESEGVRVLRLPHVDDALAPILYTLPLQLLSYHVAVLKGTDVDQPRNLAKSVTVE
;
A
#
# COMPACT_ATOMS: atom_id res chain seq x y z
N MET A 1 -8.40 4.53 1.02
CA MET A 1 -8.46 4.83 -0.43
C MET A 1 -9.82 4.53 -1.03
N CYS A 2 -10.17 5.21 -2.11
CA CYS A 2 -11.42 4.94 -2.79
C CYS A 2 -11.21 3.99 -3.98
N GLY A 3 -12.29 3.37 -4.47
CA GLY A 3 -12.30 2.52 -5.65
C GLY A 3 -13.28 3.05 -6.70
N ILE A 4 -12.87 3.10 -7.97
CA ILE A 4 -13.74 3.44 -9.11
C ILE A 4 -13.92 2.21 -9.98
N VAL A 5 -15.14 1.97 -10.45
CA VAL A 5 -15.45 1.04 -11.53
C VAL A 5 -16.44 1.69 -12.49
N GLY A 6 -16.23 1.55 -13.79
CA GLY A 6 -17.14 1.99 -14.84
C GLY A 6 -17.23 0.93 -15.93
N ALA A 7 -18.38 0.82 -16.57
CA ALA A 7 -18.62 -0.16 -17.62
C ALA A 7 -19.54 0.41 -18.71
N VAL A 8 -19.15 0.18 -19.97
CA VAL A 8 -19.96 0.38 -21.18
C VAL A 8 -20.05 -0.97 -21.90
N ALA A 9 -21.23 -1.58 -21.92
CA ALA A 9 -21.44 -2.92 -22.45
C ALA A 9 -22.81 -3.09 -23.11
N LYS A 10 -23.00 -4.14 -23.91
CA LYS A 10 -24.33 -4.49 -24.48
C LYS A 10 -25.24 -5.26 -23.51
N ARG A 11 -24.71 -5.70 -22.38
CA ARG A 11 -25.43 -6.43 -21.32
C ARG A 11 -25.60 -5.55 -20.08
N ASN A 12 -26.43 -5.97 -19.14
CA ASN A 12 -26.62 -5.24 -17.89
C ASN A 12 -25.30 -5.18 -17.09
N VAL A 13 -24.91 -3.99 -16.63
CA VAL A 13 -23.61 -3.77 -15.98
C VAL A 13 -23.62 -3.86 -14.45
N GLN A 14 -24.79 -3.93 -13.79
CA GLN A 14 -24.87 -3.96 -12.32
C GLN A 14 -23.96 -5.01 -11.67
N GLY A 15 -23.99 -6.24 -12.16
CA GLY A 15 -23.19 -7.34 -11.59
C GLY A 15 -21.68 -7.10 -11.75
N ILE A 16 -21.26 -6.57 -12.90
CA ILE A 16 -19.86 -6.25 -13.18
C ILE A 16 -19.37 -5.16 -12.23
N LEU A 17 -20.15 -4.08 -12.09
CA LEU A 17 -19.84 -2.99 -11.19
C LEU A 17 -19.75 -3.46 -9.73
N LEU A 18 -20.71 -4.25 -9.26
CA LEU A 18 -20.75 -4.75 -7.89
C LEU A 18 -19.56 -5.66 -7.57
N GLU A 19 -19.26 -6.63 -8.43
CA GLU A 19 -18.10 -7.51 -8.26
C GLU A 19 -16.77 -6.74 -8.33
N GLY A 20 -16.71 -5.69 -9.18
CA GLY A 20 -15.58 -4.77 -9.20
C GLY A 20 -15.40 -4.04 -7.87
N LEU A 21 -16.49 -3.56 -7.25
CA LEU A 21 -16.45 -2.93 -5.93
C LEU A 21 -16.00 -3.91 -4.84
N LYS A 22 -16.49 -5.16 -4.85
CA LYS A 22 -16.05 -6.20 -3.90
C LYS A 22 -14.53 -6.41 -3.95
N ARG A 23 -13.97 -6.43 -5.16
CA ARG A 23 -12.52 -6.53 -5.37
C ARG A 23 -11.74 -5.29 -4.97
N LEU A 24 -12.38 -4.13 -4.88
CA LEU A 24 -11.78 -2.86 -4.44
C LEU A 24 -12.08 -2.51 -2.98
N GLU A 25 -12.83 -3.32 -2.25
CA GLU A 25 -13.24 -3.01 -0.87
C GLU A 25 -12.05 -2.85 0.08
N TYR A 26 -10.94 -3.55 -0.18
CA TYR A 26 -9.69 -3.39 0.58
C TYR A 26 -9.09 -1.98 0.48
N ARG A 27 -9.48 -1.19 -0.53
CA ARG A 27 -9.08 0.20 -0.66
C ARG A 27 -9.88 1.08 0.30
N GLY A 28 -11.18 0.86 0.44
CA GLY A 28 -12.08 1.67 1.27
C GLY A 28 -13.46 1.04 1.44
N TYR A 29 -14.03 1.23 2.62
CA TYR A 29 -15.22 0.49 3.10
C TYR A 29 -16.13 1.35 4.00
N ASP A 30 -15.99 2.67 3.96
CA ASP A 30 -16.82 3.60 4.74
C ASP A 30 -18.22 3.77 4.13
N SER A 31 -18.32 3.67 2.81
CA SER A 31 -19.56 3.69 2.04
C SER A 31 -19.33 3.19 0.62
N ALA A 32 -20.40 2.80 -0.07
CA ALA A 32 -20.36 2.39 -1.47
C ALA A 32 -21.61 2.87 -2.23
N GLY A 33 -21.50 3.00 -3.54
CA GLY A 33 -22.65 3.31 -4.38
C GLY A 33 -22.40 3.10 -5.86
N MET A 34 -23.48 3.16 -6.65
CA MET A 34 -23.42 3.11 -8.11
C MET A 34 -24.57 3.88 -8.76
N ALA A 35 -24.34 4.31 -10.00
CA ALA A 35 -25.33 4.91 -10.86
C ALA A 35 -25.31 4.23 -12.24
N ILE A 36 -26.49 3.90 -12.74
CA ILE A 36 -26.69 3.24 -14.04
C ILE A 36 -27.72 4.03 -14.83
N LEU A 37 -27.44 4.28 -16.11
CA LEU A 37 -28.39 4.84 -17.06
C LEU A 37 -29.33 3.73 -17.55
N SER A 38 -30.62 3.86 -17.28
CA SER A 38 -31.62 2.92 -17.78
C SER A 38 -31.92 3.15 -19.26
N ASP A 39 -32.51 2.15 -19.90
CA ASP A 39 -32.96 2.21 -21.30
C ASP A 39 -34.01 3.32 -21.54
N GLU A 40 -34.66 3.78 -20.47
CA GLU A 40 -35.62 4.89 -20.51
C GLU A 40 -34.94 6.28 -20.44
N GLY A 41 -33.61 6.32 -20.43
CA GLY A 41 -32.82 7.55 -20.32
C GLY A 41 -32.80 8.16 -18.91
N ARG A 42 -33.13 7.38 -17.87
CA ARG A 42 -33.10 7.83 -16.47
C ARG A 42 -31.80 7.41 -15.79
N LEU A 43 -31.18 8.34 -15.07
CA LEU A 43 -29.97 8.07 -14.29
C LEU A 43 -30.36 7.61 -12.88
N ASN A 44 -30.41 6.30 -12.68
CA ASN A 44 -30.78 5.71 -11.40
C ASN A 44 -29.54 5.53 -10.52
N ARG A 45 -29.64 5.91 -9.24
CA ARG A 45 -28.53 5.86 -8.28
C ARG A 45 -28.92 5.12 -7.02
N GLN A 46 -28.01 4.31 -6.49
CA GLN A 46 -28.08 3.77 -5.14
C GLN A 46 -26.77 3.95 -4.40
N ARG A 47 -26.88 4.21 -3.09
CA ARG A 47 -25.76 4.42 -2.18
C ARG A 47 -26.07 3.76 -0.84
N ALA A 48 -25.03 3.37 -0.12
CA ALA A 48 -25.13 2.81 1.22
C ALA A 48 -23.92 3.25 2.06
N ALA A 49 -24.15 3.54 3.34
CA ALA A 49 -23.05 3.65 4.30
C ALA A 49 -22.59 2.25 4.74
N GLY A 50 -21.28 2.10 4.96
CA GLY A 50 -20.65 0.82 5.31
C GLY A 50 -20.07 0.05 4.12
N LYS A 51 -19.80 -1.24 4.35
CA LYS A 51 -19.17 -2.18 3.42
C LYS A 51 -20.03 -2.40 2.16
N VAL A 52 -19.44 -2.93 1.09
CA VAL A 52 -20.10 -3.18 -0.21
C VAL A 52 -21.33 -4.09 -0.06
N ALA A 53 -21.33 -4.99 0.92
CA ALA A 53 -22.48 -5.83 1.25
C ALA A 53 -23.77 -5.01 1.53
N MET A 54 -23.65 -3.83 2.14
CA MET A 54 -24.82 -2.97 2.40
C MET A 54 -25.41 -2.39 1.11
N LEU A 55 -24.59 -2.16 0.09
CA LEU A 55 -25.06 -1.76 -1.24
C LEU A 55 -25.68 -2.95 -1.97
N GLU A 56 -25.09 -4.15 -1.86
CA GLU A 56 -25.62 -5.37 -2.44
C GLU A 56 -27.05 -5.67 -1.97
N GLU A 57 -27.30 -5.61 -0.66
CA GLU A 57 -28.66 -5.79 -0.08
C GLU A 57 -29.69 -4.82 -0.69
N ARG A 58 -29.31 -3.55 -0.92
CA ARG A 58 -30.22 -2.56 -1.53
C ARG A 58 -30.46 -2.83 -3.02
N LEU A 59 -29.43 -3.28 -3.74
CA LEU A 59 -29.53 -3.65 -5.15
C LEU A 59 -30.34 -4.93 -5.38
N GLU A 60 -30.32 -5.87 -4.43
CA GLU A 60 -31.22 -7.04 -4.45
C GLU A 60 -32.67 -6.61 -4.28
N ALA A 61 -32.95 -5.67 -3.38
CA ALA A 61 -34.30 -5.16 -3.15
C ALA A 61 -34.83 -4.29 -4.30
N SER A 62 -33.95 -3.51 -4.95
CA SER A 62 -34.32 -2.62 -6.05
C SER A 62 -33.23 -2.61 -7.13
N PRO A 63 -33.22 -3.58 -8.07
CA PRO A 63 -32.19 -3.66 -9.10
C PRO A 63 -32.13 -2.43 -10.01
N LEU A 64 -30.91 -2.07 -10.40
CA LEU A 64 -30.58 -1.09 -11.42
C LEU A 64 -30.28 -1.83 -12.74
N ALA A 65 -31.06 -1.54 -13.79
CA ALA A 65 -30.86 -2.11 -15.12
C ALA A 65 -30.31 -1.04 -16.08
N GLY A 66 -29.29 -1.42 -16.86
CA GLY A 66 -28.76 -0.59 -17.93
C GLY A 66 -27.38 -1.01 -18.41
N HIS A 67 -26.92 -0.34 -19.46
CA HIS A 67 -25.74 -0.71 -20.25
C HIS A 67 -24.50 0.16 -19.97
N VAL A 68 -24.72 1.29 -19.32
CA VAL A 68 -23.68 2.27 -18.96
C VAL A 68 -23.84 2.63 -17.49
N GLY A 69 -22.75 2.51 -16.73
CA GLY A 69 -22.77 2.83 -15.31
C GLY A 69 -21.41 3.01 -14.69
N ILE A 70 -21.42 3.70 -13.54
CA ILE A 70 -20.27 3.98 -12.71
C ILE A 70 -20.56 3.61 -11.26
N ALA A 71 -19.53 3.17 -10.54
CA ALA A 71 -19.62 2.69 -9.17
C ALA A 71 -18.40 3.11 -8.36
N HIS A 72 -18.58 3.19 -7.05
CA HIS A 72 -17.56 3.67 -6.13
C HIS A 72 -17.58 2.99 -4.76
N THR A 73 -16.40 2.76 -4.21
CA THR A 73 -16.16 2.52 -2.77
C THR A 73 -15.37 3.68 -2.19
N ARG A 74 -15.76 4.13 -0.99
CA ARG A 74 -15.22 5.36 -0.39
C ARG A 74 -14.40 5.07 0.86
N TRP A 75 -13.31 5.83 1.01
CA TRP A 75 -12.62 6.10 2.26
C TRP A 75 -12.68 7.62 2.49
N ALA A 76 -13.31 8.04 3.58
CA ALA A 76 -13.70 9.43 3.77
C ALA A 76 -12.50 10.34 4.12
N THR A 77 -12.29 11.40 3.32
CA THR A 77 -11.33 12.49 3.60
C THR A 77 -12.07 13.75 4.05
N HIS A 78 -12.99 14.25 3.21
CA HIS A 78 -13.86 15.39 3.48
C HIS A 78 -15.29 14.93 3.79
N GLY A 79 -15.85 15.33 4.92
CA GLY A 79 -17.20 14.93 5.34
C GLY A 79 -17.27 13.50 5.89
N ARG A 80 -18.10 13.32 6.92
CA ARG A 80 -18.20 12.05 7.66
C ARG A 80 -18.67 10.88 6.77
N PRO A 81 -18.34 9.62 7.12
CA PRO A 81 -18.95 8.44 6.51
C PRO A 81 -20.48 8.46 6.64
N SER A 82 -21.18 8.67 5.52
CA SER A 82 -22.65 8.72 5.48
C SER A 82 -23.17 8.57 4.06
N GLU A 83 -24.41 8.11 3.93
CA GLU A 83 -25.03 7.88 2.62
C GLU A 83 -25.07 9.14 1.73
N HIS A 84 -25.28 10.33 2.30
CA HIS A 84 -25.31 11.57 1.52
C HIS A 84 -23.93 11.98 0.97
N ASN A 85 -22.84 11.61 1.67
CA ASN A 85 -21.45 11.85 1.26
C ASN A 85 -20.89 10.70 0.40
N ALA A 86 -21.64 9.60 0.24
CA ALA A 86 -21.24 8.49 -0.61
C ALA A 86 -21.34 8.90 -2.09
N HIS A 87 -20.43 8.38 -2.90
CA HIS A 87 -20.47 8.54 -4.36
C HIS A 87 -21.43 7.49 -4.97
N PRO A 88 -21.93 7.68 -6.21
CA PRO A 88 -21.74 8.83 -7.09
C PRO A 88 -22.44 10.12 -6.61
N HIS A 89 -21.77 11.26 -6.79
CA HIS A 89 -22.43 12.57 -6.68
C HIS A 89 -23.17 12.89 -7.98
N GLN A 90 -24.23 13.67 -7.87
CA GLN A 90 -25.07 14.06 -9.00
C GLN A 90 -25.24 15.58 -9.02
N SER A 91 -25.33 16.14 -10.23
CA SER A 91 -25.84 17.50 -10.43
C SER A 91 -27.20 17.40 -11.12
N GLY A 92 -28.26 17.63 -10.34
CA GLY A 92 -29.63 17.33 -10.77
C GLY A 92 -29.82 15.85 -11.12
N GLU A 93 -30.66 15.59 -12.12
CA GLU A 93 -30.93 14.23 -12.63
C GLU A 93 -30.17 13.90 -13.92
N SER A 94 -29.25 14.78 -14.35
CA SER A 94 -28.62 14.66 -15.67
C SER A 94 -27.21 14.07 -15.64
N LEU A 95 -26.43 14.32 -14.59
CA LEU A 95 -25.02 13.97 -14.50
C LEU A 95 -24.74 13.18 -13.22
N ALA A 96 -23.90 12.15 -13.31
CA ALA A 96 -23.27 11.52 -12.15
C ALA A 96 -21.75 11.43 -12.33
N VAL A 97 -21.03 11.58 -11.22
CA VAL A 97 -19.58 11.47 -11.15
C VAL A 97 -19.14 10.64 -9.94
N VAL A 98 -18.11 9.83 -10.14
CA VAL A 98 -17.31 9.21 -9.09
C VAL A 98 -15.89 9.73 -9.14
N HIS A 99 -15.27 9.89 -7.97
CA HIS A 99 -14.00 10.56 -7.80
C HIS A 99 -13.11 9.82 -6.80
N ASN A 100 -11.84 9.65 -7.15
CA ASN A 100 -10.76 9.27 -6.25
C ASN A 100 -9.73 10.39 -6.24
N GLY A 101 -9.44 10.98 -5.09
CA GLY A 101 -8.57 12.13 -5.03
C GLY A 101 -9.04 13.17 -4.03
N ILE A 102 -8.42 14.36 -4.11
CA ILE A 102 -8.80 15.57 -3.38
C ILE A 102 -8.75 16.73 -4.36
N ILE A 103 -9.83 17.51 -4.41
CA ILE A 103 -9.87 18.79 -5.11
C ILE A 103 -9.45 19.90 -4.14
N GLU A 104 -8.26 20.45 -4.32
CA GLU A 104 -7.65 21.40 -3.39
C GLU A 104 -8.34 22.76 -3.41
N ASN A 105 -8.82 23.20 -4.58
CA ASN A 105 -9.50 24.47 -4.76
C ASN A 105 -11.04 24.38 -4.64
N HIS A 106 -11.55 23.36 -3.95
CA HIS A 106 -13.00 23.09 -3.87
C HIS A 106 -13.80 24.21 -3.18
N GLU A 107 -13.23 24.91 -2.19
CA GLU A 107 -13.91 26.02 -1.49
C GLU A 107 -14.22 27.17 -2.46
N THR A 108 -13.22 27.64 -3.20
CA THR A 108 -13.37 28.71 -4.21
C THR A 108 -14.40 28.34 -5.28
N LEU A 109 -14.34 27.10 -5.78
CA LEU A 109 -15.27 26.63 -6.80
C LEU A 109 -16.69 26.44 -6.27
N ARG A 110 -16.84 26.01 -5.00
CA ARG A 110 -18.13 25.90 -4.34
C ARG A 110 -18.81 27.26 -4.25
N ASP A 111 -18.11 28.27 -3.74
CA ASP A 111 -18.64 29.64 -3.62
C ASP A 111 -19.07 30.20 -4.97
N GLU A 112 -18.29 29.96 -6.03
CA GLU A 112 -18.61 30.39 -7.39
C GLU A 112 -19.90 29.74 -7.91
N LEU A 113 -20.04 28.43 -7.72
CA LEU A 113 -21.20 27.65 -8.18
C LEU A 113 -22.47 27.96 -7.36
N GLU A 114 -22.35 28.16 -6.05
CA GLU A 114 -23.46 28.64 -5.23
C GLU A 114 -23.94 30.02 -5.71
N GLY A 115 -23.01 30.92 -6.06
CA GLY A 115 -23.32 32.21 -6.69
C GLY A 115 -24.05 32.10 -8.04
N GLN A 116 -23.91 30.96 -8.73
CA GLN A 116 -24.61 30.63 -9.98
C GLN A 116 -25.94 29.89 -9.75
N GLY A 117 -26.31 29.62 -8.49
CA GLY A 117 -27.59 29.00 -8.11
C GLY A 117 -27.55 27.48 -7.97
N TYR A 118 -26.38 26.85 -7.99
CA TYR A 118 -26.24 25.44 -7.63
C TYR A 118 -26.46 25.24 -6.12
N VAL A 119 -27.13 24.14 -5.75
CA VAL A 119 -27.41 23.79 -4.36
C VAL A 119 -26.61 22.54 -4.00
N PHE A 120 -25.71 22.70 -3.03
CA PHE A 120 -24.91 21.60 -2.50
C PHE A 120 -25.67 20.84 -1.40
N THR A 121 -25.54 19.52 -1.41
CA THR A 121 -26.21 18.59 -0.50
C THR A 121 -25.24 17.72 0.29
N SER A 122 -23.94 17.86 0.04
CA SER A 122 -22.86 17.17 0.75
C SER A 122 -21.72 18.10 1.18
N GLU A 123 -20.92 17.56 2.08
CA GLU A 123 -19.70 18.20 2.62
C GLU A 123 -18.46 17.87 1.78
N THR A 124 -18.65 17.21 0.62
CA THR A 124 -17.56 16.64 -0.17
C THR A 124 -17.07 17.62 -1.22
N ASP A 125 -15.76 17.58 -1.47
CA ASP A 125 -15.11 18.20 -2.61
C ASP A 125 -15.63 17.64 -3.95
N THR A 126 -15.99 16.35 -3.99
CA THR A 126 -16.55 15.71 -5.19
C THR A 126 -17.86 16.33 -5.71
N GLU A 127 -18.74 16.85 -4.85
CA GLU A 127 -19.99 17.48 -5.32
C GLU A 127 -19.72 18.75 -6.14
N VAL A 128 -18.62 19.46 -5.83
CA VAL A 128 -18.14 20.61 -6.62
C VAL A 128 -17.84 20.17 -8.05
N VAL A 129 -17.19 19.02 -8.22
CA VAL A 129 -16.91 18.45 -9.55
C VAL A 129 -18.20 18.14 -10.31
N ALA A 130 -19.23 17.60 -9.63
CA ALA A 130 -20.52 17.29 -10.26
C ALA A 130 -21.20 18.55 -10.83
N HIS A 131 -21.24 19.63 -10.05
CA HIS A 131 -21.86 20.89 -10.46
C HIS A 131 -21.01 21.62 -11.51
N LEU A 132 -19.69 21.63 -11.37
CA LEU A 132 -18.77 22.20 -12.35
C LEU A 132 -18.94 21.52 -13.72
N LEU A 133 -19.00 20.18 -13.75
CA LEU A 133 -19.23 19.43 -14.99
C LEU A 133 -20.59 19.75 -15.62
N ALA A 134 -21.63 19.92 -14.82
CA ALA A 134 -22.95 20.30 -15.33
C ALA A 134 -22.96 21.72 -15.92
N ARG A 135 -22.24 22.66 -15.31
CA ARG A 135 -22.03 24.01 -15.85
C ARG A 135 -21.33 23.94 -17.20
N GLU A 136 -20.19 23.25 -17.27
CA GLU A 136 -19.42 23.12 -18.51
C GLU A 136 -20.19 22.39 -19.61
N PHE A 137 -20.98 21.36 -19.25
CA PHE A 137 -21.85 20.67 -20.19
C PHE A 137 -22.95 21.59 -20.74
N THR A 138 -23.50 22.48 -19.92
CA THR A 138 -24.51 23.44 -20.39
C THR A 138 -23.94 24.36 -21.48
N LEU A 139 -22.65 24.69 -21.39
CA LEU A 139 -21.94 25.52 -22.37
C LEU A 139 -21.54 24.75 -23.63
N SER A 140 -21.04 23.52 -23.50
CA SER A 140 -20.48 22.75 -24.62
C SER A 140 -21.52 21.87 -25.34
N GLN A 141 -22.53 21.38 -24.61
CA GLN A 141 -23.43 20.29 -25.02
C GLN A 141 -22.69 19.02 -25.47
N ASP A 142 -21.45 18.84 -25.00
CA ASP A 142 -20.57 17.71 -25.31
C ASP A 142 -19.78 17.32 -24.06
N LEU A 143 -19.98 16.08 -23.58
CA LEU A 143 -19.44 15.56 -22.34
C LEU A 143 -17.90 15.47 -22.34
N PRO A 144 -17.23 14.94 -23.38
CA PRO A 144 -15.77 14.99 -23.47
C PRO A 144 -15.22 16.42 -23.35
N THR A 145 -15.83 17.37 -24.04
CA THR A 145 -15.44 18.79 -23.95
C THR A 145 -15.72 19.38 -22.57
N ALA A 146 -16.87 19.07 -21.97
CA ALA A 146 -17.23 19.53 -20.63
C ALA A 146 -16.25 19.03 -19.57
N VAL A 147 -15.84 17.75 -19.66
CA VAL A 147 -14.83 17.17 -18.77
C VAL A 147 -13.50 17.87 -18.97
N ARG A 148 -13.02 18.08 -20.21
CA ARG A 148 -11.77 18.80 -20.48
C ARG A 148 -11.77 20.22 -19.90
N ASN A 149 -12.87 20.96 -20.08
CA ASN A 149 -12.99 22.31 -19.52
C ASN A 149 -12.99 22.29 -17.99
N ALA A 150 -13.73 21.36 -17.38
CA ALA A 150 -13.82 21.25 -15.93
C ALA A 150 -12.46 20.91 -15.32
N VAL A 151 -11.75 19.89 -15.85
CA VAL A 151 -10.45 19.47 -15.30
C VAL A 151 -9.35 20.51 -15.45
N ALA A 152 -9.47 21.44 -16.41
CA ALA A 152 -8.56 22.58 -16.53
C ALA A 152 -8.70 23.58 -15.37
N LEU A 153 -9.81 23.55 -14.64
CA LEU A 153 -10.09 24.40 -13.48
C LEU A 153 -9.84 23.71 -12.14
N LEU A 154 -9.55 22.40 -12.14
CA LEU A 154 -9.35 21.62 -10.92
C LEU A 154 -7.88 21.65 -10.47
N GLU A 155 -7.68 21.95 -9.20
CA GLU A 155 -6.40 21.82 -8.50
C GLU A 155 -6.39 20.58 -7.60
N GLY A 156 -5.22 20.00 -7.38
CA GLY A 156 -5.05 18.72 -6.67
C GLY A 156 -4.96 17.50 -7.58
N ALA A 157 -5.27 16.33 -7.01
CA ALA A 157 -5.18 15.03 -7.64
C ALA A 157 -6.56 14.37 -7.73
N TYR A 158 -6.93 13.84 -8.89
CA TYR A 158 -8.21 13.20 -9.15
C TYR A 158 -8.11 12.09 -10.19
N ALA A 159 -8.92 11.05 -10.00
CA ALA A 159 -9.38 10.16 -11.05
C ALA A 159 -10.91 10.25 -11.08
N LEU A 160 -11.47 10.54 -12.25
CA LEU A 160 -12.89 10.77 -12.44
C LEU A 160 -13.49 9.73 -13.39
N ALA A 161 -14.74 9.37 -13.16
CA ALA A 161 -15.59 8.74 -14.16
C ALA A 161 -16.97 9.41 -14.17
N VAL A 162 -17.42 9.83 -15.34
CA VAL A 162 -18.59 10.69 -15.53
C VAL A 162 -19.55 10.06 -16.53
N VAL A 163 -20.84 10.11 -16.21
CA VAL A 163 -21.95 9.76 -17.11
C VAL A 163 -22.95 10.89 -17.21
N HIS A 164 -23.58 11.05 -18.37
CA HIS A 164 -24.57 12.08 -18.61
C HIS A 164 -25.77 11.56 -19.42
N LYS A 165 -27.00 11.89 -19.01
CA LYS A 165 -28.23 11.37 -19.63
C LYS A 165 -28.41 11.75 -21.11
N ALA A 166 -27.83 12.88 -21.54
CA ALA A 166 -27.94 13.36 -22.93
C ALA A 166 -26.96 12.65 -23.89
N GLN A 167 -25.95 11.97 -23.36
CA GLN A 167 -25.01 11.14 -24.12
C GLN A 167 -24.93 9.76 -23.43
N PRO A 168 -26.02 8.97 -23.51
CA PRO A 168 -26.25 7.83 -22.63
C PRO A 168 -25.33 6.64 -22.90
N ASP A 169 -24.65 6.63 -24.05
CA ASP A 169 -23.86 5.52 -24.55
C ASP A 169 -22.38 5.60 -24.14
N MET A 170 -21.97 6.56 -23.31
CA MET A 170 -20.55 6.76 -23.00
C MET A 170 -20.23 7.04 -21.53
N ILE A 171 -18.99 6.71 -21.18
CA ILE A 171 -18.32 7.15 -19.95
C ILE A 171 -17.14 8.01 -20.37
N VAL A 172 -16.96 9.15 -19.70
CA VAL A 172 -15.73 9.94 -19.81
C VAL A 172 -14.95 9.85 -18.51
N GLY A 173 -13.70 9.40 -18.60
CA GLY A 173 -12.77 9.35 -17.49
C GLY A 173 -11.68 10.43 -17.61
N ALA A 174 -11.15 10.88 -16.48
CA ALA A 174 -10.02 11.81 -16.45
C ALA A 174 -9.04 11.46 -15.33
N ARG A 175 -7.73 11.61 -15.59
CA ARG A 175 -6.67 11.23 -14.66
C ARG A 175 -5.69 12.38 -14.39
N LYS A 176 -5.46 12.71 -13.13
CA LYS A 176 -4.37 13.54 -12.62
C LYS A 176 -3.96 13.06 -11.22
N GLY A 177 -2.74 12.57 -11.02
CA GLY A 177 -2.25 12.03 -9.75
C GLY A 177 -2.81 10.65 -9.42
N SER A 178 -4.12 10.52 -9.17
CA SER A 178 -4.76 9.24 -8.81
C SER A 178 -4.74 8.24 -9.98
N PRO A 179 -4.60 6.92 -9.72
CA PRO A 179 -4.56 5.90 -10.76
C PRO A 179 -5.93 5.69 -11.41
N LEU A 180 -5.92 5.49 -12.72
CA LEU A 180 -7.08 5.14 -13.54
C LEU A 180 -6.61 4.30 -14.73
N VAL A 181 -7.26 3.16 -14.96
CA VAL A 181 -6.92 2.18 -15.99
C VAL A 181 -8.17 1.82 -16.80
N VAL A 182 -7.99 1.61 -18.09
CA VAL A 182 -9.04 1.15 -19.00
C VAL A 182 -8.91 -0.35 -19.20
N GLY A 183 -9.99 -1.09 -18.98
CA GLY A 183 -10.09 -2.51 -19.33
C GLY A 183 -10.65 -2.66 -20.74
N VAL A 184 -9.95 -3.42 -21.58
CA VAL A 184 -10.31 -3.64 -22.99
C VAL A 184 -11.06 -4.98 -23.11
N GLY A 185 -12.38 -4.94 -23.28
CA GLY A 185 -13.22 -6.12 -23.48
C GLY A 185 -13.42 -6.48 -24.95
N VAL A 186 -14.28 -7.47 -25.21
CA VAL A 186 -14.76 -7.81 -26.56
C VAL A 186 -16.07 -7.07 -26.79
N GLU A 187 -16.05 -6.03 -27.63
CA GLU A 187 -17.20 -5.12 -27.86
C GLU A 187 -17.70 -4.38 -26.60
N GLU A 188 -16.91 -4.38 -25.52
CA GLU A 188 -17.18 -3.76 -24.22
C GLU A 188 -15.93 -3.00 -23.77
N ALA A 189 -16.13 -1.92 -23.01
CA ALA A 189 -15.04 -1.12 -22.45
C ALA A 189 -15.31 -0.83 -20.97
N PHE A 190 -14.24 -0.88 -20.17
CA PHE A 190 -14.31 -0.73 -18.72
C PHE A 190 -13.33 0.31 -18.23
N LEU A 191 -13.61 0.90 -17.07
CA LEU A 191 -12.75 1.85 -16.39
C LEU A 191 -12.61 1.41 -14.93
N ALA A 192 -11.42 1.46 -14.36
CA ALA A 192 -11.24 1.21 -12.93
C ALA A 192 -10.04 1.94 -12.34
N SER A 193 -10.02 2.13 -11.02
CA SER A 193 -8.84 2.65 -10.32
C SER A 193 -7.74 1.61 -10.07
N ASP A 194 -8.05 0.32 -10.27
CA ASP A 194 -7.12 -0.81 -10.16
C ASP A 194 -7.54 -1.92 -11.15
N PRO A 195 -6.60 -2.51 -11.91
CA PRO A 195 -6.87 -3.65 -12.78
C PRO A 195 -7.61 -4.82 -12.11
N LEU A 196 -7.36 -5.07 -10.82
CA LEU A 196 -7.96 -6.17 -10.06
C LEU A 196 -9.49 -6.16 -10.11
N ALA A 197 -10.12 -4.98 -10.18
CA ALA A 197 -11.58 -4.84 -10.27
C ALA A 197 -12.19 -5.44 -11.55
N LEU A 198 -11.37 -5.52 -12.61
CA LEU A 198 -11.80 -5.85 -13.96
C LEU A 198 -11.36 -7.24 -14.41
N LEU A 199 -10.53 -7.96 -13.63
CA LEU A 199 -10.04 -9.31 -13.96
C LEU A 199 -11.15 -10.35 -14.16
N GLN A 200 -12.35 -10.10 -13.64
CA GLN A 200 -13.55 -10.93 -13.91
C GLN A 200 -14.08 -10.81 -15.36
N VAL A 201 -13.69 -9.77 -16.10
CA VAL A 201 -14.22 -9.46 -17.44
C VAL A 201 -13.14 -9.25 -18.50
N THR A 202 -11.92 -8.86 -18.12
CA THR A 202 -10.78 -8.73 -19.03
C THR A 202 -9.45 -8.76 -18.28
N ASP A 203 -8.41 -9.22 -18.97
CA ASP A 203 -7.02 -9.18 -18.55
C ASP A 203 -6.19 -8.18 -19.37
N ARG A 204 -6.82 -7.43 -20.27
CA ARG A 204 -6.17 -6.47 -21.17
C ARG A 204 -6.39 -5.06 -20.67
N PHE A 205 -5.31 -4.37 -20.36
CA PHE A 205 -5.33 -3.07 -19.72
C PHE A 205 -4.57 -2.00 -20.51
N MET A 206 -5.16 -0.81 -20.55
CA MET A 206 -4.54 0.40 -21.05
C MET A 206 -4.41 1.39 -19.88
N TYR A 207 -3.17 1.67 -19.47
CA TYR A 207 -2.87 2.60 -18.39
C TYR A 207 -2.87 4.04 -18.90
N LEU A 208 -3.73 4.87 -18.31
CA LEU A 208 -3.79 6.30 -18.65
C LEU A 208 -2.56 7.01 -18.10
N GLN A 209 -2.07 8.04 -18.80
CA GLN A 209 -0.99 8.92 -18.36
C GLN A 209 -1.53 10.12 -17.57
N GLU A 210 -0.61 10.89 -16.98
CA GLU A 210 -0.93 12.10 -16.23
C GLU A 210 -1.59 13.12 -17.17
N GLY A 211 -2.78 13.61 -16.82
CA GLY A 211 -3.54 14.56 -17.63
C GLY A 211 -4.43 13.94 -18.72
N ASP A 212 -4.42 12.61 -18.89
CA ASP A 212 -5.25 11.95 -19.91
C ASP A 212 -6.75 12.07 -19.60
N VAL A 213 -7.54 12.31 -20.66
CA VAL A 213 -9.01 12.19 -20.68
C VAL A 213 -9.38 11.08 -21.65
N VAL A 214 -10.16 10.09 -21.19
CA VAL A 214 -10.58 8.94 -21.99
C VAL A 214 -12.08 8.91 -22.19
N CYS A 215 -12.52 8.58 -23.40
CA CYS A 215 -13.92 8.32 -23.73
C CYS A 215 -14.09 6.84 -24.03
N LEU A 216 -15.04 6.20 -23.34
CA LEU A 216 -15.46 4.82 -23.59
C LEU A 216 -16.85 4.85 -24.23
N ALA A 217 -17.02 4.15 -25.35
CA ALA A 217 -18.27 4.07 -26.11
C ALA A 217 -18.60 2.62 -26.49
N PRO A 218 -19.83 2.33 -26.97
CA PRO A 218 -20.26 0.97 -27.26
C PRO A 218 -19.44 0.36 -28.41
N GLY A 219 -19.34 -0.97 -28.44
CA GLY A 219 -18.52 -1.67 -29.43
C GLY A 219 -17.04 -1.76 -29.04
N GLY A 220 -16.68 -1.29 -27.85
CA GLY A 220 -15.30 -1.29 -27.35
C GLY A 220 -14.47 -0.10 -27.84
N ASP A 221 -15.14 0.96 -28.28
CA ASP A 221 -14.49 2.18 -28.76
C ASP A 221 -13.86 2.94 -27.58
N ILE A 222 -12.54 3.17 -27.67
CA ILE A 222 -11.72 3.82 -26.65
C ILE A 222 -10.92 4.93 -27.31
N VAL A 223 -11.13 6.16 -26.88
CA VAL A 223 -10.45 7.35 -27.41
C VAL A 223 -9.79 8.10 -26.26
N VAL A 224 -8.46 8.28 -26.33
CA VAL A 224 -7.69 9.00 -25.30
C VAL A 224 -7.22 10.33 -25.87
N HIS A 225 -7.38 11.39 -25.09
CA HIS A 225 -6.87 12.73 -25.36
C HIS A 225 -5.90 13.14 -24.25
N ASP A 226 -4.84 13.86 -24.61
CA ASP A 226 -3.98 14.53 -23.63
C ASP A 226 -4.55 15.90 -23.19
N THR A 227 -3.79 16.63 -22.38
CA THR A 227 -4.13 17.97 -21.90
C THR A 227 -4.26 19.02 -23.00
N ALA A 228 -3.67 18.79 -24.18
CA ALA A 228 -3.82 19.66 -25.35
C ALA A 228 -5.08 19.30 -26.18
N GLY A 229 -5.77 18.21 -25.84
CA GLY A 229 -6.91 17.69 -26.58
C GLY A 229 -6.52 16.80 -27.76
N GLU A 230 -5.23 16.51 -27.95
CA GLU A 230 -4.73 15.72 -29.06
C GLU A 230 -4.94 14.23 -28.82
N HIS A 231 -5.25 13.49 -29.89
CA HIS A 231 -5.50 12.06 -29.79
C HIS A 231 -4.23 11.27 -29.49
N GLN A 232 -4.29 10.41 -28.49
CA GLN A 232 -3.16 9.67 -27.98
C GLN A 232 -3.35 8.17 -28.11
N LYS A 233 -2.30 7.48 -28.55
CA LYS A 233 -2.25 6.00 -28.50
C LYS A 233 -1.57 5.58 -27.20
N ARG A 234 -2.24 4.69 -26.47
CA ARG A 234 -1.70 4.06 -25.26
C ARG A 234 -1.58 2.55 -25.50
N PRO A 235 -0.46 1.91 -25.14
CA PRO A 235 -0.27 0.48 -25.36
C PRO A 235 -1.25 -0.32 -24.48
N VAL A 236 -1.79 -1.40 -25.04
CA VAL A 236 -2.56 -2.38 -24.29
C VAL A 236 -1.61 -3.46 -23.81
N GLN A 237 -1.63 -3.74 -22.52
CA GLN A 237 -0.81 -4.76 -21.87
C GLN A 237 -1.74 -5.86 -21.34
N THR A 238 -1.30 -7.11 -21.46
CA THR A 238 -1.98 -8.23 -20.81
C THR A 238 -1.44 -8.36 -19.39
N PHE A 239 -2.34 -8.42 -18.41
CA PHE A 239 -1.99 -8.66 -17.02
C PHE A 239 -1.56 -10.12 -16.86
N GLU A 240 -0.29 -10.33 -16.53
CA GLU A 240 0.23 -11.67 -16.26
C GLU A 240 -0.35 -12.16 -14.94
N HIS A 241 -1.19 -13.20 -15.01
CA HIS A 241 -1.79 -13.82 -13.84
C HIS A 241 -0.74 -14.66 -13.11
N GLY A 242 -0.57 -14.41 -11.81
CA GLY A 242 -0.27 -15.50 -10.87
C GLY A 242 -1.60 -16.12 -10.42
N ASP A 243 -1.66 -17.45 -10.32
CA ASP A 243 -2.86 -18.28 -10.05
C ASP A 243 -3.69 -17.94 -8.78
N GLY A 244 -3.38 -16.88 -8.03
CA GLY A 244 -4.09 -16.50 -6.81
C GLY A 244 -5.20 -15.49 -7.06
N ALA A 245 -6.44 -15.96 -7.31
CA ALA A 245 -7.60 -15.14 -7.00
C ALA A 245 -7.54 -14.69 -5.53
N ALA A 246 -7.99 -13.48 -5.21
CA ALA A 246 -8.03 -12.96 -3.83
C ALA A 246 -8.99 -13.79 -2.96
N SER A 247 -8.50 -14.94 -2.49
CA SER A 247 -9.20 -15.94 -1.70
C SER A 247 -8.45 -16.18 -0.40
N LYS A 248 -9.20 -16.49 0.66
CA LYS A 248 -8.64 -16.82 1.97
C LYS A 248 -8.10 -18.26 2.04
N GLU A 249 -8.36 -19.11 1.04
CA GLU A 249 -7.79 -20.47 0.91
C GLU A 249 -7.84 -21.33 2.20
N GLY A 250 -8.93 -21.19 2.97
CA GLY A 250 -9.13 -21.94 4.23
C GLY A 250 -8.61 -21.25 5.49
N TYR A 251 -7.87 -20.15 5.37
CA TYR A 251 -7.52 -19.28 6.51
C TYR A 251 -8.71 -18.41 6.94
N ARG A 252 -8.75 -18.03 8.22
CA ARG A 252 -9.82 -17.18 8.76
C ARG A 252 -9.72 -15.72 8.28
N HIS A 253 -8.51 -15.22 8.13
CA HIS A 253 -8.19 -13.84 7.77
C HIS A 253 -7.16 -13.81 6.64
N PHE A 254 -7.21 -12.79 5.79
CA PHE A 254 -6.17 -12.55 4.78
C PHE A 254 -4.82 -12.33 5.44
N MET A 255 -4.76 -11.54 6.52
CA MET A 255 -3.50 -11.31 7.23
C MET A 255 -2.84 -12.62 7.70
N LEU A 256 -3.62 -13.58 8.22
CA LEU A 256 -3.06 -14.86 8.64
C LEU A 256 -2.52 -15.66 7.44
N LYS A 257 -3.29 -15.75 6.35
CA LYS A 257 -2.83 -16.37 5.10
C LYS A 257 -1.51 -15.75 4.64
N GLU A 258 -1.47 -14.42 4.57
CA GLU A 258 -0.31 -13.66 4.09
C GLU A 258 0.91 -13.85 4.99
N ILE A 259 0.73 -14.01 6.32
CA ILE A 259 1.82 -14.38 7.23
C ILE A 259 2.37 -15.76 6.87
N TYR A 260 1.50 -16.74 6.62
CA TYR A 260 1.87 -18.12 6.31
C TYR A 260 2.43 -18.32 4.89
N GLU A 261 2.15 -17.40 3.97
CA GLU A 261 2.70 -17.40 2.61
C GLU A 261 4.18 -16.98 2.56
N GLN A 262 4.69 -16.32 3.60
CA GLN A 262 6.04 -15.73 3.63
C GLN A 262 7.17 -16.65 3.16
N PRO A 263 7.24 -17.94 3.53
CA PRO A 263 8.24 -18.87 2.99
C PRO A 263 8.23 -18.94 1.45
N GLN A 264 7.04 -19.10 0.86
CA GLN A 264 6.88 -19.27 -0.58
C GLN A 264 7.19 -17.98 -1.33
N VAL A 265 6.65 -16.86 -0.86
CA VAL A 265 6.84 -15.57 -1.54
C VAL A 265 8.27 -15.05 -1.41
N ILE A 266 8.98 -15.33 -0.31
CA ILE A 266 10.41 -15.02 -0.20
C ILE A 266 11.23 -15.88 -1.18
N ALA A 267 10.88 -17.15 -1.36
CA ALA A 267 11.51 -17.98 -2.39
C ALA A 267 11.28 -17.39 -3.79
N ALA A 268 10.07 -16.92 -4.09
CA ALA A 268 9.76 -16.22 -5.35
C ALA A 268 10.53 -14.90 -5.50
N THR A 269 10.72 -14.12 -4.42
CA THR A 269 11.55 -12.91 -4.45
C THR A 269 13.02 -13.22 -4.77
N LEU A 270 13.53 -14.40 -4.43
CA LEU A 270 14.92 -14.80 -4.68
C LEU A 270 15.12 -15.47 -6.05
N GLU A 271 14.04 -15.99 -6.63
CA GLU A 271 14.08 -16.75 -7.88
C GLU A 271 14.67 -15.93 -9.03
N GLY A 272 15.66 -16.51 -9.72
CA GLY A 272 16.36 -15.85 -10.83
C GLY A 272 17.27 -14.68 -10.44
N ARG A 273 17.52 -14.43 -9.13
CA ARG A 273 18.34 -13.30 -8.64
C ARG A 273 19.63 -13.71 -7.93
N LEU A 274 19.79 -15.00 -7.66
CA LEU A 274 20.95 -15.57 -6.99
C LEU A 274 21.61 -16.63 -7.85
N SER A 275 22.94 -16.55 -7.99
CA SER A 275 23.78 -17.70 -8.36
C SER A 275 24.13 -18.52 -7.11
N ASP A 276 25.00 -19.53 -7.22
CA ASP A 276 25.43 -20.32 -6.06
C ASP A 276 26.20 -19.49 -5.03
N ARG A 277 26.90 -18.45 -5.46
CA ARG A 277 27.80 -17.65 -4.60
C ARG A 277 27.48 -16.16 -4.57
N HIS A 278 26.77 -15.66 -5.56
CA HIS A 278 26.64 -14.22 -5.79
C HIS A 278 25.23 -13.79 -6.14
N VAL A 279 24.91 -12.53 -5.83
CA VAL A 279 23.72 -11.88 -6.37
C VAL A 279 23.90 -11.54 -7.84
N LEU A 280 22.83 -11.59 -8.62
CA LEU A 280 22.80 -11.20 -10.01
C LEU A 280 22.39 -9.73 -10.10
N VAL A 281 23.36 -8.82 -10.27
CA VAL A 281 23.13 -7.36 -10.33
C VAL A 281 22.11 -6.98 -11.42
N ASN A 282 22.12 -7.70 -12.55
CA ASN A 282 21.18 -7.48 -13.66
C ASN A 282 19.72 -7.80 -13.31
N SER A 283 19.44 -8.35 -12.11
CA SER A 283 18.06 -8.51 -11.62
C SER A 283 17.33 -7.17 -11.40
N PHE A 284 18.06 -6.06 -11.32
CA PHE A 284 17.53 -4.69 -11.26
C PHE A 284 17.36 -4.04 -12.64
N GLY A 285 17.72 -4.73 -13.72
CA GLY A 285 17.74 -4.21 -15.09
C GLY A 285 19.14 -4.18 -15.71
N THR A 286 19.22 -4.01 -17.03
CA THR A 286 20.50 -4.00 -17.77
C THR A 286 21.39 -2.80 -17.42
N GLU A 287 20.78 -1.69 -17.01
CA GLU A 287 21.49 -0.46 -16.63
C GLU A 287 21.91 -0.45 -15.14
N ALA A 288 21.63 -1.52 -14.39
CA ALA A 288 21.88 -1.54 -12.95
C ALA A 288 23.37 -1.48 -12.59
N GLU A 289 24.20 -2.31 -13.23
CA GLU A 289 25.64 -2.37 -12.96
C GLU A 289 26.36 -1.01 -13.21
N PRO A 290 26.20 -0.33 -14.36
CA PRO A 290 26.83 0.97 -14.57
C PRO A 290 26.27 2.08 -13.67
N LEU A 291 24.97 2.04 -13.33
CA LEU A 291 24.37 3.01 -12.41
C LEU A 291 24.90 2.81 -10.99
N PHE A 292 24.92 1.58 -10.49
CA PHE A 292 25.43 1.22 -9.17
C PHE A 292 26.92 1.59 -9.00
N GLY A 293 27.72 1.53 -10.08
CA GLY A 293 29.11 2.00 -10.07
C GLY A 293 29.27 3.50 -9.79
N GLN A 294 28.23 4.31 -10.01
CA GLN A 294 28.24 5.75 -9.75
C GLN A 294 27.73 6.09 -8.33
N VAL A 295 27.13 5.14 -7.62
CA VAL A 295 26.48 5.37 -6.34
C VAL A 295 27.52 5.61 -5.25
N ARG A 296 27.41 6.76 -4.60
CA ARG A 296 28.22 7.20 -3.45
C ARG A 296 27.40 7.38 -2.19
N GLN A 297 26.10 7.64 -2.32
CA GLN A 297 25.15 7.90 -1.24
C GLN A 297 23.78 7.34 -1.63
N ILE A 298 22.91 7.07 -0.64
CA ILE A 298 21.56 6.58 -0.88
C ILE A 298 20.56 7.37 -0.05
N HIS A 299 19.48 7.83 -0.67
CA HIS A 299 18.29 8.32 0.01
C HIS A 299 17.15 7.30 -0.19
N VAL A 300 16.68 6.70 0.91
CA VAL A 300 15.54 5.76 0.92
C VAL A 300 14.29 6.47 1.44
N ILE A 301 13.26 6.53 0.61
CA ILE A 301 12.03 7.28 0.89
C ILE A 301 10.81 6.36 0.86
N ALA A 302 10.03 6.38 1.94
CA ALA A 302 8.84 5.52 2.10
C ALA A 302 7.91 6.02 3.22
N CYS A 303 6.79 5.32 3.44
CA CYS A 303 5.86 5.57 4.54
C CYS A 303 5.57 4.28 5.33
N GLY A 304 5.22 4.42 6.61
CA GLY A 304 4.74 3.33 7.47
C GLY A 304 5.67 2.11 7.53
N THR A 305 5.12 0.92 7.37
CA THR A 305 5.87 -0.35 7.36
C THR A 305 7.02 -0.36 6.33
N SER A 306 6.84 0.23 5.14
CA SER A 306 7.92 0.32 4.14
C SER A 306 9.05 1.26 4.57
N TYR A 307 8.76 2.30 5.36
CA TYR A 307 9.78 3.13 5.99
C TYR A 307 10.62 2.35 7.01
N HIS A 308 9.99 1.50 7.83
CA HIS A 308 10.72 0.61 8.74
C HIS A 308 11.66 -0.34 7.99
N ALA A 309 11.27 -0.85 6.81
CA ALA A 309 12.13 -1.70 5.98
C ALA A 309 13.38 -0.93 5.52
N GLY A 310 13.20 0.33 5.10
CA GLY A 310 14.31 1.24 4.79
C GLY A 310 15.24 1.46 5.99
N MET A 311 14.68 1.64 7.19
CA MET A 311 15.47 1.82 8.40
C MET A 311 16.33 0.59 8.74
N VAL A 312 15.83 -0.63 8.50
CA VAL A 312 16.64 -1.85 8.61
C VAL A 312 17.77 -1.81 7.58
N ALA A 313 17.42 -1.53 6.32
CA ALA A 313 18.38 -1.53 5.22
C ALA A 313 19.50 -0.49 5.36
N ARG A 314 19.28 0.62 6.06
CA ARG A 314 20.36 1.56 6.41
C ARG A 314 21.54 0.86 7.07
N TYR A 315 21.27 0.00 8.06
CA TYR A 315 22.33 -0.75 8.75
C TYR A 315 23.06 -1.71 7.80
N TRP A 316 22.35 -2.29 6.83
CA TRP A 316 22.94 -3.21 5.86
C TRP A 316 23.77 -2.49 4.80
N LEU A 317 23.24 -1.42 4.19
CA LEU A 317 23.90 -0.64 3.16
C LEU A 317 25.19 0.03 3.68
N GLU A 318 25.17 0.50 4.93
CA GLU A 318 26.37 1.04 5.56
C GLU A 318 27.37 -0.07 5.94
N LYS A 319 26.92 -1.16 6.56
CA LYS A 319 27.81 -2.24 7.03
C LYS A 319 28.44 -3.04 5.90
N TYR A 320 27.66 -3.46 4.92
CA TYR A 320 28.09 -4.43 3.90
C TYR A 320 28.47 -3.77 2.56
N ALA A 321 27.81 -2.67 2.17
CA ALA A 321 28.16 -1.95 0.94
C ALA A 321 29.08 -0.74 1.18
N GLY A 322 29.22 -0.28 2.43
CA GLY A 322 30.01 0.91 2.75
C GLY A 322 29.45 2.17 2.11
N VAL A 323 28.12 2.26 1.96
CA VAL A 323 27.44 3.41 1.34
C VAL A 323 26.61 4.14 2.39
N PRO A 324 26.92 5.41 2.70
CA PRO A 324 26.11 6.19 3.62
C PRO A 324 24.67 6.30 3.14
N THR A 325 23.73 6.06 4.06
CA THR A 325 22.33 5.89 3.72
C THR A 325 21.43 6.74 4.63
N GLN A 326 20.62 7.58 4.01
CA GLN A 326 19.58 8.35 4.68
C GLN A 326 18.23 7.67 4.44
N VAL A 327 17.39 7.61 5.46
CA VAL A 327 16.04 7.04 5.38
C VAL A 327 15.07 8.05 5.95
N GLU A 328 14.08 8.45 5.16
CA GLU A 328 13.12 9.49 5.54
C GLU A 328 11.69 9.12 5.22
N VAL A 329 10.77 9.68 6.01
CA VAL A 329 9.34 9.61 5.75
C VAL A 329 9.02 10.48 4.55
N ALA A 330 8.30 9.95 3.56
CA ALA A 330 8.10 10.61 2.28
C ALA A 330 7.36 11.95 2.38
N SER A 331 6.39 12.05 3.29
CA SER A 331 5.62 13.28 3.53
C SER A 331 6.54 14.45 3.92
N GLU A 332 7.50 14.23 4.82
CA GLU A 332 8.44 15.27 5.28
C GLU A 332 9.45 15.66 4.19
N TYR A 333 9.82 14.71 3.34
CA TYR A 333 10.91 14.87 2.40
C TYR A 333 10.67 15.96 1.35
N ARG A 334 9.46 15.98 0.78
CA ARG A 334 9.09 16.90 -0.31
C ARG A 334 8.86 18.33 0.16
N TYR A 335 8.60 18.55 1.46
CA TYR A 335 8.23 19.85 2.02
C TYR A 335 9.39 20.63 2.63
N ARG A 336 10.59 20.05 2.60
CA ARG A 336 11.81 20.71 3.07
C ARG A 336 12.79 20.93 1.92
N GLU A 337 13.74 21.83 2.15
CA GLU A 337 14.90 21.94 1.28
C GLU A 337 15.80 20.72 1.49
N VAL A 338 15.99 19.93 0.44
CA VAL A 338 16.81 18.71 0.47
C VAL A 338 18.15 18.99 -0.20
N VAL A 339 19.23 18.77 0.55
CA VAL A 339 20.59 18.76 0.00
C VAL A 339 20.83 17.38 -0.63
N VAL A 340 21.17 17.35 -1.91
CA VAL A 340 21.45 16.12 -2.66
C VAL A 340 22.95 16.04 -2.96
N PRO A 341 23.71 15.19 -2.25
CA PRO A 341 25.12 15.00 -2.55
C PRO A 341 25.36 14.38 -3.94
N ASP A 342 26.54 14.62 -4.51
CA ASP A 342 26.94 13.98 -5.77
C ASP A 342 26.98 12.45 -5.64
N GLY A 343 26.42 11.75 -6.63
CA GLY A 343 26.40 10.29 -6.63
C GLY A 343 25.27 9.67 -5.80
N THR A 344 24.20 10.43 -5.49
CA THR A 344 23.10 9.92 -4.67
C THR A 344 22.10 9.12 -5.50
N LEU A 345 21.81 7.88 -5.08
CA LEU A 345 20.73 7.04 -5.58
C LEU A 345 19.44 7.33 -4.80
N PHE A 346 18.34 7.56 -5.51
CA PHE A 346 17.02 7.71 -4.89
C PHE A 346 16.29 6.37 -4.88
N VAL A 347 15.97 5.83 -3.71
CA VAL A 347 15.29 4.54 -3.56
C VAL A 347 13.91 4.75 -2.96
N THR A 348 12.87 4.24 -3.62
CA THR A 348 11.50 4.23 -3.08
C THR A 348 11.07 2.83 -2.68
N LEU A 349 10.40 2.72 -1.53
CA LEU A 349 9.79 1.48 -1.07
C LEU A 349 8.28 1.65 -0.97
N SER A 350 7.52 0.81 -1.66
CA SER A 350 6.06 0.81 -1.56
C SER A 350 5.51 -0.56 -1.90
N GLN A 351 4.56 -1.06 -1.11
CA GLN A 351 3.83 -2.27 -1.48
C GLN A 351 2.95 -2.02 -2.71
N SER A 352 2.17 -0.93 -2.70
CA SER A 352 1.17 -0.66 -3.73
C SER A 352 1.75 0.00 -4.98
N GLY A 353 2.87 0.71 -4.84
CA GLY A 353 3.42 1.54 -5.91
C GLY A 353 2.63 2.82 -6.17
N GLU A 354 1.62 3.12 -5.33
CA GLU A 354 0.67 4.22 -5.51
C GLU A 354 0.60 5.14 -4.27
N THR A 355 1.44 4.94 -3.25
CA THR A 355 1.48 5.82 -2.07
C THR A 355 1.74 7.27 -2.49
N ALA A 356 0.82 8.19 -2.20
CA ALA A 356 0.85 9.56 -2.72
C ALA A 356 2.15 10.30 -2.34
N ASP A 357 2.50 10.30 -1.06
CA ASP A 357 3.71 10.96 -0.57
C ASP A 357 4.98 10.40 -1.22
N THR A 358 5.09 9.07 -1.33
CA THR A 358 6.25 8.42 -1.96
C THR A 358 6.34 8.75 -3.44
N LEU A 359 5.21 8.77 -4.15
CA LEU A 359 5.17 9.14 -5.57
C LEU A 359 5.51 10.62 -5.77
N ALA A 360 4.99 11.50 -4.92
CA ALA A 360 5.33 12.92 -4.92
C ALA A 360 6.82 13.15 -4.64
N ALA A 361 7.41 12.41 -3.69
CA ALA A 361 8.84 12.47 -3.41
C ALA A 361 9.69 11.98 -4.58
N LEU A 362 9.28 10.93 -5.31
CA LEU A 362 9.96 10.49 -6.53
C LEU A 362 9.95 11.58 -7.61
N ARG A 363 8.77 12.15 -7.87
CA ARG A 363 8.62 13.24 -8.86
C ARG A 363 9.46 14.46 -8.48
N PHE A 364 9.47 14.82 -7.20
CA PHE A 364 10.34 15.86 -6.63
C PHE A 364 11.84 15.55 -6.79
N ALA A 365 12.24 14.30 -6.63
CA ALA A 365 13.64 13.88 -6.75
C ALA A 365 14.16 13.93 -8.20
N LYS A 366 13.32 13.63 -9.19
CA LYS A 366 13.72 13.66 -10.62
C LYS A 366 14.32 14.99 -11.08
N GLU A 367 13.96 16.08 -10.43
CA GLU A 367 14.42 17.43 -10.76
C GLU A 367 15.71 17.84 -10.01
N ARG A 368 16.31 16.94 -9.20
CA ARG A 368 17.33 17.30 -8.18
C ARG A 368 18.69 16.59 -8.27
N GLY A 369 19.11 16.19 -9.47
CA GLY A 369 20.50 15.75 -9.71
C GLY A 369 20.89 14.41 -9.09
N TYR A 370 19.92 13.55 -8.76
CA TYR A 370 20.18 12.15 -8.42
C TYR A 370 20.79 11.40 -9.61
N VAL A 371 21.66 10.42 -9.35
CA VAL A 371 22.22 9.58 -10.43
C VAL A 371 21.18 8.65 -11.06
N GLY A 372 20.08 8.42 -10.35
CA GLY A 372 18.92 7.71 -10.83
C GLY A 372 17.99 7.32 -9.68
N SER A 373 16.89 6.68 -10.05
CA SER A 373 15.82 6.26 -9.17
C SER A 373 15.59 4.75 -9.25
N LEU A 374 15.42 4.12 -8.09
CA LEU A 374 15.09 2.69 -7.96
C LEU A 374 13.78 2.54 -7.17
N ALA A 375 12.79 1.85 -7.75
CA ALA A 375 11.59 1.42 -7.03
C ALA A 375 11.68 -0.06 -6.63
N ILE A 376 11.56 -0.34 -5.33
CA ILE A 376 11.27 -1.69 -4.83
C ILE A 376 9.77 -1.76 -4.55
N CYS A 377 9.05 -2.50 -5.38
CA CYS A 377 7.58 -2.51 -5.40
C CYS A 377 7.02 -3.92 -5.51
N ASN A 378 5.77 -4.13 -5.07
CA ASN A 378 5.09 -5.42 -5.21
C ASN A 378 4.11 -5.47 -6.40
N VAL A 379 3.57 -4.33 -6.83
CA VAL A 379 2.55 -4.26 -7.89
C VAL A 379 3.20 -3.89 -9.24
N PRO A 380 3.27 -4.83 -10.21
CA PRO A 380 3.79 -4.55 -11.53
C PRO A 380 2.97 -3.45 -12.23
N GLY A 381 3.65 -2.61 -13.00
CA GLY A 381 3.00 -1.56 -13.76
C GLY A 381 2.38 -0.42 -12.93
N SER A 382 2.60 -0.36 -11.61
CA SER A 382 2.20 0.76 -10.74
C SER A 382 2.92 2.07 -11.09
N SER A 383 2.43 3.20 -10.59
CA SER A 383 2.97 4.54 -10.87
C SER A 383 4.44 4.68 -10.50
N LEU A 384 4.85 4.25 -9.29
CA LEU A 384 6.26 4.25 -8.89
C LEU A 384 7.14 3.39 -9.81
N VAL A 385 6.65 2.23 -10.26
CA VAL A 385 7.39 1.33 -11.16
C VAL A 385 7.57 1.97 -12.54
N ARG A 386 6.49 2.53 -13.12
CA ARG A 386 6.55 3.17 -14.44
C ARG A 386 7.40 4.43 -14.45
N GLU A 387 7.47 5.13 -13.32
CA GLU A 387 8.18 6.41 -13.21
C GLU A 387 9.64 6.26 -12.74
N SER A 388 10.12 5.10 -12.32
CA SER A 388 11.51 4.93 -11.86
C SER A 388 12.45 4.43 -12.97
N ASP A 389 13.75 4.74 -12.87
CA ASP A 389 14.76 4.31 -13.85
C ASP A 389 15.07 2.81 -13.74
N LEU A 390 15.19 2.32 -12.51
CA LEU A 390 15.36 0.91 -12.17
C LEU A 390 14.19 0.43 -11.32
N THR A 391 13.88 -0.86 -11.41
CA THR A 391 12.82 -1.46 -10.61
C THR A 391 13.22 -2.85 -10.14
N LEU A 392 12.79 -3.21 -8.93
CA LEU A 392 12.87 -4.58 -8.43
C LEU A 392 11.52 -4.99 -7.85
N MET A 393 10.89 -5.97 -8.49
CA MET A 393 9.60 -6.48 -8.02
C MET A 393 9.79 -7.44 -6.83
N THR A 394 9.03 -7.29 -5.75
CA THR A 394 9.12 -8.21 -4.61
C THR A 394 8.48 -9.57 -4.90
N GLN A 395 7.58 -9.67 -5.89
CA GLN A 395 6.91 -10.92 -6.28
C GLN A 395 6.15 -11.60 -5.12
N ALA A 396 5.57 -10.82 -4.20
CA ALA A 396 4.85 -11.35 -3.05
C ALA A 396 3.39 -11.75 -3.36
N GLY A 397 2.96 -11.57 -4.61
CA GLY A 397 1.55 -11.66 -5.00
C GLY A 397 0.68 -10.59 -4.34
N PRO A 398 -0.65 -10.59 -4.58
CA PRO A 398 -1.56 -9.63 -3.96
C PRO A 398 -1.53 -9.72 -2.43
N GLU A 399 -1.49 -8.57 -1.75
CA GLU A 399 -1.61 -8.46 -0.29
C GLU A 399 -2.87 -7.64 0.00
N ILE A 400 -3.88 -8.29 0.58
CA ILE A 400 -5.23 -7.79 0.81
C ILE A 400 -5.38 -7.22 2.22
N GLY A 401 -4.84 -7.90 3.24
CA GLY A 401 -4.92 -7.43 4.63
C GLY A 401 -4.31 -6.05 4.78
N VAL A 402 -4.98 -5.10 5.45
CA VAL A 402 -4.52 -3.70 5.55
C VAL A 402 -3.12 -3.63 6.16
N ALA A 403 -2.90 -4.33 7.28
CA ALA A 403 -1.58 -4.43 7.91
C ALA A 403 -0.63 -5.25 7.04
N SER A 404 0.43 -4.61 6.53
CA SER A 404 1.40 -5.29 5.67
C SER A 404 2.19 -6.36 6.44
N THR A 405 2.44 -7.51 5.79
CA THR A 405 3.14 -8.66 6.37
C THR A 405 4.21 -9.18 5.41
N LYS A 406 3.80 -9.95 4.39
CA LYS A 406 4.69 -10.50 3.37
C LYS A 406 5.36 -9.44 2.50
N ALA A 407 4.71 -8.29 2.27
CA ALA A 407 5.36 -7.21 1.54
C ALA A 407 6.54 -6.61 2.34
N PHE A 408 6.46 -6.53 3.67
CA PHE A 408 7.59 -6.08 4.49
C PHE A 408 8.78 -7.02 4.41
N THR A 409 8.58 -8.32 4.60
CA THR A 409 9.69 -9.28 4.58
C THR A 409 10.28 -9.47 3.19
N THR A 410 9.48 -9.43 2.13
CA THR A 410 10.00 -9.44 0.76
C THR A 410 10.68 -8.12 0.37
N GLN A 411 10.26 -6.97 0.90
CA GLN A 411 11.01 -5.71 0.79
C GLN A 411 12.37 -5.80 1.47
N LEU A 412 12.45 -6.40 2.65
CA LEU A 412 13.73 -6.64 3.33
C LEU A 412 14.65 -7.56 2.52
N VAL A 413 14.12 -8.62 1.91
CA VAL A 413 14.89 -9.49 1.00
C VAL A 413 15.39 -8.69 -0.21
N ALA A 414 14.53 -7.89 -0.85
CA ALA A 414 14.90 -7.04 -1.97
C ALA A 414 15.99 -6.00 -1.61
N LEU A 415 15.92 -5.42 -0.42
CA LEU A 415 16.92 -4.50 0.12
C LEU A 415 18.25 -5.20 0.44
N MET A 416 18.21 -6.45 0.88
CA MET A 416 19.43 -7.26 1.03
C MET A 416 20.06 -7.57 -0.34
N LEU A 417 19.26 -7.89 -1.36
CA LEU A 417 19.76 -8.05 -2.74
C LEU A 417 20.41 -6.76 -3.26
N LEU A 418 19.80 -5.59 -2.98
CA LEU A 418 20.38 -4.29 -3.30
C LEU A 418 21.71 -4.07 -2.57
N THR A 419 21.75 -4.39 -1.27
CA THR A 419 22.96 -4.28 -0.45
C THR A 419 24.10 -5.12 -1.02
N LEU A 420 23.85 -6.39 -1.32
CA LEU A 420 24.86 -7.28 -1.91
C LEU A 420 25.28 -6.81 -3.30
N SER A 421 24.36 -6.28 -4.11
CA SER A 421 24.68 -5.81 -5.47
C SER A 421 25.61 -4.59 -5.43
N LEU A 422 25.31 -3.62 -4.56
CA LEU A 422 26.17 -2.45 -4.35
C LEU A 422 27.51 -2.84 -3.73
N GLY A 423 27.50 -3.73 -2.73
CA GLY A 423 28.71 -4.25 -2.12
C GLY A 423 29.62 -4.91 -3.16
N ARG A 424 29.06 -5.77 -4.02
CA ARG A 424 29.78 -6.44 -5.10
C ARG A 424 30.43 -5.45 -6.07
N VAL A 425 29.69 -4.46 -6.55
CA VAL A 425 30.21 -3.42 -7.46
C VAL A 425 31.33 -2.61 -6.79
N ARG A 426 31.34 -2.54 -5.46
CA ARG A 426 32.34 -1.83 -4.65
C ARG A 426 33.44 -2.72 -4.08
N GLY A 427 33.51 -3.99 -4.47
CA GLY A 427 34.57 -4.91 -4.07
C GLY A 427 34.38 -5.58 -2.70
N MET A 428 33.13 -5.90 -2.34
CA MET A 428 32.80 -6.75 -1.19
C MET A 428 33.55 -8.09 -1.25
N ASP A 429 33.91 -8.62 -0.08
CA ASP A 429 34.56 -9.92 0.04
C ASP A 429 33.65 -11.06 -0.43
N GLU A 430 34.18 -11.96 -1.26
CA GLU A 430 33.41 -13.07 -1.86
C GLU A 430 32.92 -14.06 -0.80
N ALA A 431 33.66 -14.27 0.30
CA ALA A 431 33.24 -15.19 1.35
C ALA A 431 32.06 -14.62 2.14
N ASP A 432 32.05 -13.30 2.40
CA ASP A 432 30.90 -12.62 3.00
C ASP A 432 29.66 -12.64 2.10
N GLU A 433 29.81 -12.35 0.80
CA GLU A 433 28.71 -12.45 -0.16
C GLU A 433 28.15 -13.87 -0.19
N THR A 434 29.02 -14.88 -0.32
CA THR A 434 28.63 -16.29 -0.37
C THR A 434 27.90 -16.71 0.90
N ARG A 435 28.38 -16.33 2.09
CA ARG A 435 27.73 -16.62 3.37
C ARG A 435 26.30 -16.09 3.42
N ILE A 436 26.10 -14.83 3.04
CA ILE A 436 24.76 -14.20 3.07
C ILE A 436 23.85 -14.82 2.00
N VAL A 437 24.36 -15.09 0.79
CA VAL A 437 23.60 -15.76 -0.28
C VAL A 437 23.12 -17.15 0.13
N GLN A 438 23.98 -17.95 0.78
CA GLN A 438 23.60 -19.27 1.29
C GLN A 438 22.56 -19.17 2.41
N SER A 439 22.69 -18.16 3.28
CA SER A 439 21.69 -17.88 4.31
C SER A 439 20.33 -17.47 3.71
N LEU A 440 20.32 -16.64 2.66
CA LEU A 440 19.09 -16.26 1.93
C LEU A 440 18.39 -17.50 1.35
N ARG A 441 19.14 -18.45 0.78
CA ARG A 441 18.59 -19.72 0.28
C ARG A 441 17.97 -20.59 1.38
N ALA A 442 18.53 -20.56 2.58
CA ALA A 442 18.01 -21.30 3.73
C ALA A 442 16.82 -20.60 4.42
N LEU A 443 16.65 -19.29 4.20
CA LEU A 443 15.68 -18.46 4.90
C LEU A 443 14.22 -18.95 4.81
N PRO A 444 13.67 -19.37 3.64
CA PRO A 444 12.31 -19.91 3.57
C PRO A 444 12.05 -21.07 4.55
N ARG A 445 13.01 -21.99 4.68
CA ARG A 445 12.92 -23.12 5.61
C ARG A 445 12.91 -22.66 7.07
N LEU A 446 13.77 -21.69 7.43
CA LEU A 446 13.85 -21.14 8.78
C LEU A 446 12.56 -20.39 9.16
N ILE A 447 11.97 -19.66 8.21
CA ILE A 447 10.66 -19.02 8.41
C ILE A 447 9.58 -20.06 8.67
N GLY A 448 9.57 -21.16 7.91
CA GLY A 448 8.65 -22.28 8.18
C GLY A 448 8.78 -22.86 9.60
N GLN A 449 10.00 -22.89 10.16
CA GLN A 449 10.23 -23.32 11.55
C GLN A 449 9.69 -22.30 12.57
N VAL A 450 9.80 -21.00 12.30
CA VAL A 450 9.22 -19.96 13.16
C VAL A 450 7.69 -19.97 13.11
N LEU A 451 7.10 -20.17 11.93
CA LEU A 451 5.65 -20.30 11.79
C LEU A 451 5.09 -21.53 12.53
N ALA A 452 5.90 -22.58 12.73
CA ALA A 452 5.49 -23.73 13.55
C ALA A 452 5.35 -23.39 15.05
N LEU A 453 5.85 -22.24 15.50
CA LEU A 453 5.69 -21.73 16.87
C LEU A 453 4.36 -21.00 17.08
N ASP A 454 3.48 -20.95 16.07
CA ASP A 454 2.21 -20.22 16.12
C ASP A 454 1.37 -20.55 17.36
N GLY A 455 1.24 -21.83 17.71
CA GLY A 455 0.48 -22.24 18.89
C GLY A 455 1.10 -21.79 20.22
N ASP A 456 2.43 -21.63 20.31
CA ASP A 456 3.08 -21.04 21.47
C ASP A 456 2.81 -19.52 21.55
N ILE A 457 2.84 -18.84 20.41
CA ILE A 457 2.57 -17.40 20.31
C ILE A 457 1.10 -17.09 20.60
N GLU A 458 0.17 -17.94 20.14
CA GLU A 458 -1.25 -17.86 20.47
C GLU A 458 -1.45 -17.94 22.00
N ARG A 459 -0.81 -18.90 22.67
CA ARG A 459 -0.85 -18.98 24.15
C ARG A 459 -0.27 -17.73 24.79
N LEU A 460 0.87 -17.24 24.30
CA LEU A 460 1.52 -16.02 24.80
C LEU A 460 0.62 -14.79 24.66
N SER A 461 -0.16 -14.72 23.59
CA SER A 461 -1.06 -13.58 23.31
C SER A 461 -2.16 -13.39 24.37
N THR A 462 -2.50 -14.44 25.12
CA THR A 462 -3.52 -14.37 26.19
C THR A 462 -3.13 -13.40 27.32
N GLU A 463 -1.83 -13.20 27.54
CA GLU A 463 -1.29 -12.24 28.52
C GLU A 463 -1.56 -10.77 28.13
N PHE A 464 -2.00 -10.53 26.89
CA PHE A 464 -2.29 -9.19 26.35
C PHE A 464 -3.79 -8.85 26.31
N ALA A 465 -4.67 -9.79 26.69
CA ALA A 465 -6.12 -9.62 26.54
C ALA A 465 -6.65 -8.33 27.21
N GLU A 466 -6.23 -8.09 28.47
CA GLU A 466 -6.64 -6.94 29.29
C GLU A 466 -5.66 -5.75 29.18
N LYS A 467 -4.59 -5.87 28.37
CA LYS A 467 -3.57 -4.83 28.27
C LYS A 467 -4.02 -3.71 27.33
N HIS A 468 -3.68 -2.48 27.72
CA HIS A 468 -3.93 -1.26 26.94
C HIS A 468 -2.66 -0.61 26.40
N HIS A 469 -1.51 -0.98 26.95
CA HIS A 469 -0.19 -0.46 26.59
C HIS A 469 0.77 -1.61 26.33
N ALA A 470 1.78 -1.38 25.50
CA ALA A 470 2.90 -2.31 25.31
C ALA A 470 4.15 -1.55 24.84
N LEU A 471 5.32 -1.97 25.31
CA LEU A 471 6.61 -1.46 24.83
C LEU A 471 7.34 -2.51 24.01
N PHE A 472 7.93 -2.11 22.89
CA PHE A 472 8.78 -2.94 22.04
C PHE A 472 10.22 -2.46 22.09
N LEU A 473 11.16 -3.37 22.32
CA LEU A 473 12.58 -3.07 22.43
C LEU A 473 13.41 -3.80 21.38
N GLY A 474 14.35 -3.07 20.79
CA GLY A 474 15.35 -3.60 19.87
C GLY A 474 16.63 -2.78 19.89
N ARG A 475 17.72 -3.34 19.35
CA ARG A 475 19.02 -2.66 19.18
C ARG A 475 19.54 -2.85 17.76
N GLY A 476 20.30 -1.88 17.27
CA GLY A 476 20.86 -1.92 15.91
C GLY A 476 19.77 -2.10 14.85
N ALA A 477 19.99 -3.03 13.93
CA ALA A 477 19.04 -3.40 12.87
C ALA A 477 17.70 -3.96 13.40
N HIS A 478 17.62 -4.30 14.69
CA HIS A 478 16.39 -4.78 15.33
C HIS A 478 15.55 -3.66 15.97
N PHE A 479 16.05 -2.44 16.12
CA PHE A 479 15.21 -1.32 16.54
C PHE A 479 14.06 -1.05 15.55
N PRO A 480 14.30 -1.00 14.22
CA PRO A 480 13.21 -0.92 13.25
C PRO A 480 12.25 -2.13 13.28
N ILE A 481 12.71 -3.32 13.69
CA ILE A 481 11.84 -4.48 13.88
C ILE A 481 10.93 -4.30 15.10
N ALA A 482 11.43 -3.69 16.17
CA ALA A 482 10.62 -3.31 17.31
C ALA A 482 9.55 -2.26 16.92
N LEU A 483 9.93 -1.26 16.11
CA LEU A 483 8.99 -0.28 15.54
C LEU A 483 7.90 -0.96 14.71
N GLU A 484 8.28 -1.93 13.86
CA GLU A 484 7.32 -2.67 13.05
C GLU A 484 6.36 -3.52 13.91
N GLY A 485 6.87 -4.22 14.93
CA GLY A 485 6.05 -4.98 15.87
C GLY A 485 5.04 -4.10 16.62
N ALA A 486 5.49 -2.94 17.10
CA ALA A 486 4.61 -1.97 17.75
C ALA A 486 3.56 -1.41 16.78
N LEU A 487 3.94 -1.12 15.53
CA LEU A 487 3.00 -0.66 14.51
C LEU A 487 1.94 -1.73 14.22
N LYS A 488 2.32 -2.99 14.02
CA LYS A 488 1.35 -4.08 13.82
C LYS A 488 0.40 -4.21 14.99
N LEU A 489 0.91 -4.29 16.21
CA LEU A 489 0.05 -4.44 17.39
C LEU A 489 -0.94 -3.28 17.50
N LYS A 490 -0.47 -2.04 17.27
CA LYS A 490 -1.30 -0.83 17.31
C LYS A 490 -2.38 -0.82 16.23
N GLU A 491 -2.03 -1.16 14.99
CA GLU A 491 -2.93 -1.11 13.83
C GLU A 491 -4.13 -2.04 13.99
N ILE A 492 -3.90 -3.29 14.41
CA ILE A 492 -4.94 -4.33 14.37
C ILE A 492 -5.56 -4.64 15.72
N SER A 493 -4.87 -4.43 16.84
CA SER A 493 -5.43 -4.68 18.18
C SER A 493 -5.90 -3.44 18.91
N TYR A 494 -5.50 -2.25 18.44
CA TYR A 494 -5.72 -0.95 19.10
C TYR A 494 -5.09 -0.79 20.49
N ILE A 495 -4.18 -1.70 20.90
CA ILE A 495 -3.29 -1.47 22.04
C ILE A 495 -2.39 -0.29 21.70
N HIS A 496 -2.18 0.60 22.67
CA HIS A 496 -1.18 1.65 22.54
C HIS A 496 0.22 1.03 22.68
N ALA A 497 0.74 0.56 21.54
CA ALA A 497 2.08 0.00 21.43
C ALA A 497 3.09 1.05 20.97
N GLU A 498 4.22 1.13 21.65
CA GLU A 498 5.33 2.04 21.31
C GLU A 498 6.64 1.27 21.29
N ALA A 499 7.59 1.70 20.45
CA ALA A 499 8.91 1.07 20.36
C ALA A 499 10.03 2.04 20.67
N TYR A 500 11.07 1.52 21.32
CA TYR A 500 12.26 2.29 21.69
C TYR A 500 13.53 1.53 21.33
N PRO A 501 14.61 2.25 20.95
CA PRO A 501 15.94 1.67 21.03
C PRO A 501 16.19 1.28 22.48
N ALA A 502 16.56 0.03 22.75
CA ALA A 502 16.61 -0.48 24.12
C ALA A 502 17.52 0.35 25.05
N GLY A 503 18.56 0.99 24.49
CA GLY A 503 19.46 1.87 25.24
C GLY A 503 18.84 3.20 25.71
N GLU A 504 17.79 3.66 25.03
CA GLU A 504 17.12 4.93 25.32
C GLU A 504 16.10 4.83 26.45
N LEU A 505 15.72 3.61 26.85
CA LEU A 505 14.67 3.41 27.84
C LEU A 505 14.94 4.20 29.14
N LYS A 506 16.18 4.14 29.65
CA LYS A 506 16.60 4.86 30.86
C LYS A 506 16.60 6.39 30.77
N HIS A 507 16.43 6.96 29.58
CA HIS A 507 16.45 8.40 29.33
C HIS A 507 15.06 9.06 29.42
N GLY A 508 14.09 8.37 30.04
CA GLY A 508 12.74 8.90 30.29
C GLY A 508 11.65 7.83 30.22
N PRO A 509 11.55 7.07 29.11
CA PRO A 509 10.46 6.10 28.88
C PRO A 509 10.33 5.01 29.95
N LEU A 510 11.42 4.68 30.65
CA LEU A 510 11.44 3.72 31.76
C LEU A 510 10.53 4.09 32.94
N ALA A 511 10.09 5.36 33.02
CA ALA A 511 9.09 5.79 33.99
C ALA A 511 7.69 5.19 33.73
N LEU A 512 7.45 4.67 32.52
CA LEU A 512 6.20 3.99 32.14
C LEU A 512 6.17 2.51 32.56
N VAL A 513 7.28 1.95 33.03
CA VAL A 513 7.39 0.52 33.35
C VAL A 513 6.90 0.27 34.78
N ASP A 514 5.86 -0.54 34.89
CA ASP A 514 5.31 -1.10 36.12
C ASP A 514 4.90 -2.57 35.89
N SER A 515 4.21 -3.19 36.86
CA SER A 515 3.74 -4.58 36.75
C SER A 515 2.67 -4.81 35.69
N GLU A 516 2.03 -3.76 35.20
CA GLU A 516 1.00 -3.87 34.17
C GLU A 516 1.55 -3.69 32.75
N MET A 517 2.74 -3.12 32.59
CA MET A 517 3.35 -2.83 31.29
C MET A 517 4.04 -4.08 30.69
N PRO A 518 3.49 -4.69 29.62
CA PRO A 518 4.18 -5.74 28.89
C PRO A 518 5.28 -5.12 28.02
N VAL A 519 6.46 -5.74 28.05
CA VAL A 519 7.63 -5.32 27.29
C VAL A 519 8.08 -6.47 26.39
N ILE A 520 7.86 -6.31 25.08
CA ILE A 520 8.27 -7.24 24.04
C ILE A 520 9.68 -6.89 23.58
N SER A 521 10.56 -7.89 23.44
CA SER A 521 11.91 -7.69 22.92
C SER A 521 12.32 -8.77 21.93
N VAL A 522 13.09 -8.38 20.92
CA VAL A 522 13.79 -9.29 20.00
C VAL A 522 15.26 -9.38 20.40
N ALA A 523 15.79 -10.59 20.54
CA ALA A 523 17.12 -10.87 21.09
C ALA A 523 17.89 -11.88 20.22
N PRO A 524 18.45 -11.46 19.07
CA PRO A 524 19.37 -12.27 18.26
C PRO A 524 20.65 -12.60 19.05
N ASN A 525 21.39 -13.61 18.58
CA ASN A 525 22.70 -13.96 19.15
C ASN A 525 23.85 -13.16 18.49
N ASP A 526 23.74 -11.82 18.52
CA ASP A 526 24.71 -10.90 17.94
C ASP A 526 25.64 -10.25 19.00
N GLU A 527 26.52 -9.37 18.55
CA GLU A 527 27.44 -8.61 19.42
C GLU A 527 26.74 -7.68 20.44
N LEU A 528 25.45 -7.38 20.24
CA LEU A 528 24.67 -6.47 21.08
C LEU A 528 23.85 -7.22 22.15
N LEU A 529 23.80 -8.56 22.12
CA LEU A 529 23.01 -9.38 23.03
C LEU A 529 23.27 -9.07 24.51
N ASP A 530 24.54 -8.91 24.92
CA ASP A 530 24.86 -8.63 26.32
C ASP A 530 24.40 -7.22 26.76
N LYS A 531 24.45 -6.25 25.84
CA LYS A 531 23.91 -4.91 26.10
C LYS A 531 22.39 -4.94 26.20
N LEU A 532 21.73 -5.71 25.32
CA LEU A 532 20.29 -5.91 25.38
C LEU A 532 19.87 -6.58 26.70
N LYS A 533 20.56 -7.65 27.10
CA LYS A 533 20.33 -8.33 28.40
C LYS A 533 20.35 -7.35 29.56
N SER A 534 21.31 -6.43 29.58
CA SER A 534 21.39 -5.36 30.60
C SER A 534 20.14 -4.48 30.60
N ASN A 535 19.62 -4.09 29.44
CA ASN A 535 18.38 -3.29 29.36
C ASN A 535 17.15 -4.08 29.81
N LEU A 536 17.05 -5.37 29.45
CA LEU A 536 15.96 -6.22 29.94
C LEU A 536 16.01 -6.39 31.47
N GLN A 537 17.21 -6.43 32.06
CA GLN A 537 17.34 -6.43 33.52
C GLN A 537 16.82 -5.12 34.15
N GLU A 538 17.04 -3.98 33.50
CA GLU A 538 16.54 -2.67 33.97
C GLU A 538 15.00 -2.61 33.97
N VAL A 539 14.35 -3.21 32.96
CA VAL A 539 12.89 -3.36 32.89
C VAL A 539 12.39 -4.24 34.03
N ARG A 540 12.98 -5.43 34.16
CA ARG A 540 12.59 -6.42 35.18
C ARG A 540 12.71 -5.86 36.60
N ALA A 541 13.77 -5.10 36.87
CA ALA A 541 14.00 -4.46 38.16
C ALA A 541 12.89 -3.47 38.57
N ARG A 542 12.03 -3.06 37.64
CA ARG A 542 10.90 -2.14 37.85
C ARG A 542 9.53 -2.84 37.74
N GLY A 543 9.52 -4.17 37.67
CA GLY A 543 8.29 -4.97 37.65
C GLY A 543 7.72 -5.24 36.25
N GLY A 544 8.33 -4.72 35.19
CA GLY A 544 7.85 -4.96 33.82
C GLY A 544 7.84 -6.43 33.43
N GLU A 545 6.77 -6.86 32.77
CA GLU A 545 6.61 -8.22 32.27
C GLU A 545 7.29 -8.37 30.90
N LEU A 546 8.28 -9.24 30.82
CA LEU A 546 9.15 -9.39 29.65
C LEU A 546 8.73 -10.56 28.78
N PHE A 547 8.52 -10.27 27.50
CA PHE A 547 8.21 -11.23 26.44
C PHE A 547 9.35 -11.20 25.41
N VAL A 548 10.28 -12.15 25.52
CA VAL A 548 11.54 -12.12 24.76
C VAL A 548 11.54 -13.19 23.68
N PHE A 549 11.56 -12.77 22.42
CA PHE A 549 11.84 -13.65 21.29
C PHE A 549 13.36 -13.71 21.14
N ALA A 550 13.96 -14.85 21.44
CA ALA A 550 15.40 -15.00 21.54
C ALA A 550 15.94 -16.13 20.69
N ASP A 551 17.17 -15.96 20.20
CA ASP A 551 17.90 -17.03 19.53
C ASP A 551 18.03 -18.23 20.48
N GLU A 552 17.91 -19.45 19.95
CA GLU A 552 18.13 -20.68 20.71
C GLU A 552 19.51 -20.72 21.38
N GLN A 553 20.51 -20.05 20.81
CA GLN A 553 21.88 -19.94 21.30
C GLN A 553 22.12 -18.76 22.25
N ALA A 554 21.15 -17.84 22.42
CA ALA A 554 21.32 -16.62 23.23
C ALA A 554 21.43 -16.87 24.75
N ASN A 555 21.21 -18.10 25.23
CA ASN A 555 21.33 -18.49 26.64
C ASN A 555 20.53 -17.62 27.65
N LEU A 556 19.41 -17.02 27.22
CA LEU A 556 18.46 -16.30 28.09
C LEU A 556 17.60 -17.28 28.89
N LYS A 557 17.40 -17.08 30.20
CA LYS A 557 16.59 -18.01 31.00
C LYS A 557 15.22 -17.43 31.30
N GLU A 558 14.20 -18.27 31.27
CA GLU A 558 12.89 -17.93 31.82
C GLU A 558 13.00 -17.72 33.33
N SER A 559 12.21 -16.79 33.85
CA SER A 559 12.09 -16.51 35.28
C SER A 559 10.75 -15.85 35.55
N GLU A 560 10.44 -15.56 36.82
CA GLU A 560 9.25 -14.77 37.15
C GLU A 560 9.28 -13.43 36.41
N GLY A 561 8.16 -13.09 35.76
CA GLY A 561 8.03 -11.91 34.90
C GLY A 561 8.86 -11.96 33.60
N VAL A 562 9.45 -13.11 33.21
CA VAL A 562 10.21 -13.25 31.96
C VAL A 562 9.80 -14.52 31.23
N ARG A 563 9.15 -14.35 30.07
CA ARG A 563 8.82 -15.41 29.11
C ARG A 563 9.81 -15.35 27.95
N VAL A 564 10.36 -16.50 27.55
CA VAL A 564 11.36 -16.56 26.47
C VAL A 564 10.91 -17.55 25.40
N LEU A 565 10.55 -17.05 24.23
CA LEU A 565 10.28 -17.90 23.07
C LEU A 565 11.54 -18.06 22.23
N ARG A 566 11.90 -19.31 21.92
CA ARG A 566 13.13 -19.63 21.20
C ARG A 566 12.91 -19.67 19.69
N LEU A 567 13.72 -18.92 18.97
CA LEU A 567 13.76 -18.92 17.51
C LEU A 567 14.99 -19.69 17.00
N PRO A 568 14.90 -20.34 15.83
CA PRO A 568 16.04 -21.01 15.22
C PRO A 568 17.14 -19.99 14.88
N HIS A 569 18.38 -20.44 14.97
CA HIS A 569 19.51 -19.59 14.62
C HIS A 569 19.54 -19.22 13.13
N VAL A 570 19.92 -17.98 12.83
CA VAL A 570 20.09 -17.45 11.47
C VAL A 570 21.25 -16.46 11.46
N ASP A 571 21.87 -16.29 10.29
CA ASP A 571 22.88 -15.27 10.07
C ASP A 571 22.38 -13.86 10.49
N ASP A 572 23.21 -13.12 11.21
CA ASP A 572 22.91 -11.77 11.71
C ASP A 572 22.40 -10.82 10.62
N ALA A 573 22.87 -10.98 9.38
CA ALA A 573 22.41 -10.17 8.26
C ALA A 573 20.91 -10.34 7.98
N LEU A 574 20.35 -11.52 8.25
CA LEU A 574 18.96 -11.89 7.94
C LEU A 574 18.08 -12.03 9.18
N ALA A 575 18.66 -11.97 10.39
CA ALA A 575 17.92 -12.00 11.63
C ALA A 575 16.75 -10.98 11.69
N PRO A 576 16.88 -9.72 11.21
CA PRO A 576 15.75 -8.79 11.20
C PRO A 576 14.50 -9.33 10.48
N ILE A 577 14.69 -10.09 9.39
CA ILE A 577 13.58 -10.72 8.65
C ILE A 577 12.92 -11.78 9.53
N LEU A 578 13.70 -12.73 10.07
CA LEU A 578 13.21 -13.85 10.84
C LEU A 578 12.47 -13.42 12.12
N TYR A 579 12.96 -12.37 12.80
CA TYR A 579 12.39 -11.87 14.05
C TYR A 579 11.12 -11.03 13.85
N THR A 580 10.76 -10.70 12.62
CA THR A 580 9.50 -10.00 12.32
C THR A 580 8.29 -10.93 12.46
N LEU A 581 8.44 -12.18 12.03
CA LEU A 581 7.38 -13.20 12.00
C LEU A 581 6.67 -13.39 13.35
N PRO A 582 7.37 -13.59 14.48
CA PRO A 582 6.69 -13.77 15.76
C PRO A 582 5.93 -12.52 16.21
N LEU A 583 6.39 -11.32 15.83
CA LEU A 583 5.70 -10.07 16.18
C LEU A 583 4.42 -9.90 15.36
N GLN A 584 4.42 -10.34 14.10
CA GLN A 584 3.22 -10.39 13.27
C GLN A 584 2.19 -11.38 13.84
N LEU A 585 2.61 -12.59 14.19
CA LEU A 585 1.74 -13.61 14.79
C LEU A 585 1.20 -13.16 16.16
N LEU A 586 2.04 -12.57 17.00
CA LEU A 586 1.61 -12.01 18.28
C LEU A 586 0.53 -10.95 18.07
N SER A 587 0.78 -9.99 17.17
CA SER A 587 -0.20 -8.93 16.86
C SER A 587 -1.51 -9.49 16.34
N TYR A 588 -1.44 -10.49 15.45
CA TYR A 588 -2.61 -11.19 14.91
C TYR A 588 -3.44 -11.83 16.02
N HIS A 589 -2.84 -12.65 16.88
CA HIS A 589 -3.57 -13.36 17.93
C HIS A 589 -4.14 -12.41 18.98
N VAL A 590 -3.42 -11.34 19.34
CA VAL A 590 -3.95 -10.32 20.24
C VAL A 590 -5.16 -9.60 19.63
N ALA A 591 -5.15 -9.29 18.34
CA ALA A 591 -6.30 -8.70 17.65
C ALA A 591 -7.51 -9.65 17.62
N VAL A 592 -7.29 -10.93 17.33
CA VAL A 592 -8.34 -11.97 17.39
C VAL A 592 -8.94 -12.06 18.79
N LEU A 593 -8.12 -12.06 19.84
CA LEU A 593 -8.58 -12.07 21.23
C LEU A 593 -9.39 -10.83 21.60
N LYS A 594 -8.99 -9.65 21.12
CA LYS A 594 -9.73 -8.40 21.32
C LYS A 594 -10.99 -8.27 20.44
N GLY A 595 -11.21 -9.21 19.52
CA GLY A 595 -12.38 -9.21 18.64
C GLY A 595 -12.42 -8.05 17.64
N THR A 596 -11.26 -7.52 17.25
CA THR A 596 -11.14 -6.44 16.26
C THR A 596 -11.18 -6.99 14.83
N ASP A 597 -11.49 -6.15 13.84
CA ASP A 597 -11.41 -6.52 12.42
C ASP A 597 -9.94 -6.52 11.99
N VAL A 598 -9.34 -7.71 11.87
CA VAL A 598 -7.92 -7.92 11.54
C VAL A 598 -7.60 -7.52 10.10
N ASP A 599 -8.50 -7.82 9.16
CA ASP A 599 -8.27 -7.58 7.73
C ASP A 599 -8.55 -6.10 7.38
N GLN A 600 -9.54 -5.47 8.04
CA GLN A 600 -10.01 -4.10 7.81
C GLN A 600 -10.10 -3.30 9.12
N PRO A 601 -8.96 -2.98 9.77
CA PRO A 601 -8.93 -2.20 11.01
C PRO A 601 -9.46 -0.78 10.81
N ARG A 602 -10.23 -0.29 11.78
CA ARG A 602 -10.93 1.00 11.72
C ARG A 602 -10.00 2.16 11.37
N ASN A 603 -10.51 3.14 10.63
CA ASN A 603 -9.83 4.38 10.21
C ASN A 603 -8.66 4.18 9.22
N LEU A 604 -8.31 2.94 8.86
CA LEU A 604 -7.17 2.66 7.99
C LEU A 604 -7.61 2.19 6.61
N ALA A 605 -6.71 2.31 5.64
CA ALA A 605 -6.85 1.75 4.31
C ALA A 605 -5.54 1.07 3.90
N LYS A 606 -5.62 0.07 3.01
CA LYS A 606 -4.43 -0.69 2.57
C LYS A 606 -3.34 0.18 1.96
N SER A 607 -3.75 1.21 1.21
CA SER A 607 -2.87 2.18 0.57
C SER A 607 -3.45 3.57 0.76
N VAL A 608 -2.57 4.57 0.80
CA VAL A 608 -2.89 6.00 0.95
C VAL A 608 -2.46 6.70 -0.35
N THR A 609 -3.39 6.92 -1.29
CA THR A 609 -3.16 7.64 -2.58
C THR A 609 -3.62 9.09 -2.55
N VAL A 610 -3.98 9.60 -1.39
CA VAL A 610 -4.34 11.00 -1.21
C VAL A 610 -3.50 11.53 -0.06
N GLU A 611 -3.22 12.83 -0.11
CA GLU A 611 -2.52 13.53 0.97
C GLU A 611 -3.46 13.94 2.10
#